data_AF-A0AAC8TKP6-F1
#
_entry.id   AF-A0AAC8TKP6-F1
#
_cell.length_a   1.000
_cell.length_b   1.000
_cell.length_c   1.000
_cell.angle_alpha   90.00
_cell.angle_beta   90.00
_cell.angle_gamma   90.00
#
_symmetry.space_group_name_H-M   'P 1'
#
loop_
_entity.id
_entity.type
_entity.pdbx_description
1 polymer ?
#
loop_
_entity_poly.entity_id
_entity_poly.type
_entity_poly.pdbx_seq_one_letter_code
_entity_poly.pdbx_strand_id
1 'polypeptide(L)'
;MSEHNDYESCAVIMCERRKATAVLRKIPPENLEQLINMWSDIAQGMIEKFKEEQKATEEKAAATKRFMEEHNITADEALQIFENLFGPSTKSKSTFGKVKYRIEVDGKSITWTGKGRRPAAFAEMSDDELKKYEIS
;
A
#
# COMPACT_ATOMS: atom_id res chain seq x y z
N MET A 1 -0.18 -1.98 -9.14
CA MET A 1 0.98 -1.90 -10.05
C MET A 1 0.94 -0.68 -10.99
N SER A 2 -0.15 0.10 -11.08
CA SER A 2 -0.21 1.32 -11.91
C SER A 2 0.54 2.51 -11.29
N GLU A 3 0.39 2.72 -9.98
CA GLU A 3 0.82 3.95 -9.29
C GLU A 3 2.34 4.19 -9.29
N HIS A 4 3.15 3.13 -9.39
CA HIS A 4 4.61 3.25 -9.40
C HIS A 4 5.15 3.82 -10.72
N ASN A 5 4.50 3.46 -11.84
CA ASN A 5 4.87 3.95 -13.17
C ASN A 5 4.47 5.42 -13.37
N ASP A 6 3.36 5.82 -12.74
CA ASP A 6 2.88 7.20 -12.76
C ASP A 6 3.79 8.11 -11.91
N TYR A 7 4.32 7.60 -10.78
CA TYR A 7 5.29 8.30 -9.95
C TYR A 7 6.60 8.60 -10.70
N GLU A 8 7.19 7.60 -11.35
CA GLU A 8 8.43 7.78 -12.11
C GLU A 8 8.25 8.77 -13.26
N SER A 9 7.13 8.69 -13.98
CA SER A 9 6.81 9.61 -15.07
C SER A 9 6.62 11.06 -14.59
N CYS A 10 5.90 11.23 -13.48
CA CYS A 10 5.67 12.54 -12.87
C CYS A 10 6.95 13.15 -12.31
N ALA A 11 7.78 12.36 -11.62
CA ALA A 11 9.05 12.79 -11.07
C ALA A 11 10.04 13.20 -12.17
N VAL A 12 10.09 12.43 -13.27
CA VAL A 12 10.95 12.73 -14.42
C VAL A 12 10.58 14.06 -15.09
N ILE A 13 9.28 14.38 -15.20
CA ILE A 13 8.83 15.63 -15.81
C ILE A 13 9.03 16.83 -14.87
N MET A 14 8.74 16.66 -13.57
CA MET A 14 8.78 17.75 -12.59
C MET A 14 10.20 18.04 -12.07
N CYS A 15 11.09 17.04 -12.01
CA CYS A 15 12.45 17.21 -11.48
C CYS A 15 13.51 17.53 -12.56
N GLU A 16 13.22 17.30 -13.84
CA GLU A 16 14.14 17.69 -14.93
C GLU A 16 13.81 19.09 -15.46
N ARG A 17 14.73 20.04 -15.22
CA ARG A 17 14.60 21.45 -15.64
C ARG A 17 14.15 21.63 -17.10
N ARG A 18 14.68 20.82 -18.02
CA ARG A 18 14.35 20.91 -19.46
C ARG A 18 12.90 20.53 -19.76
N LYS A 19 12.41 19.44 -19.15
CA LYS A 19 11.04 18.95 -19.33
C LYS A 19 10.04 19.88 -18.63
N ALA A 20 10.34 20.31 -17.41
CA ALA A 20 9.54 21.29 -16.68
C ALA A 20 9.41 22.61 -17.47
N THR A 21 10.51 23.13 -18.04
CA THR A 21 10.48 24.37 -18.86
C THR A 21 9.58 24.21 -20.09
N ALA A 22 9.60 23.03 -20.74
CA ALA A 22 8.77 22.77 -21.92
C ALA A 22 7.26 22.75 -21.61
N VAL A 23 6.88 22.31 -20.41
CA VAL A 23 5.50 22.33 -19.93
C VAL A 23 5.08 23.74 -19.50
N LEU A 24 5.90 24.41 -18.69
CA LEU A 24 5.58 25.74 -18.16
C LEU A 24 5.48 26.83 -19.24
N ARG A 25 6.22 26.71 -20.34
CA ARG A 25 6.10 27.64 -21.49
C ARG A 25 4.72 27.63 -22.16
N LYS A 26 3.91 26.60 -21.95
CA LYS A 26 2.55 26.50 -22.51
C LYS A 26 1.50 27.20 -21.65
N ILE A 27 1.89 27.69 -20.47
CA ILE A 27 1.00 28.27 -19.47
C ILE A 27 1.18 29.80 -19.48
N PRO A 28 0.09 30.59 -19.43
CA PRO A 28 0.18 32.04 -19.31
C PRO A 28 0.91 32.48 -18.02
N PRO A 29 1.60 33.63 -18.03
CA PRO A 29 2.39 34.08 -16.88
C PRO A 29 1.56 34.27 -15.60
N GLU A 30 0.32 34.75 -15.72
CA GLU A 30 -0.59 34.92 -14.57
C GLU A 30 -0.93 33.59 -13.89
N ASN A 31 -1.10 32.53 -14.69
CA ASN A 31 -1.37 31.19 -14.19
C ASN A 31 -0.12 30.51 -13.61
N LEU A 32 1.09 30.96 -13.99
CA LEU A 32 2.33 30.44 -13.42
C LEU A 32 2.50 30.86 -11.97
N GLU A 33 2.13 32.09 -11.60
CA GLU A 33 2.19 32.55 -10.21
C GLU A 33 1.21 31.78 -9.31
N GLN A 34 -0.02 31.57 -9.80
CA GLN A 34 -1.02 30.75 -9.10
C GLN A 34 -0.55 29.30 -8.95
N LEU A 35 0.08 28.75 -9.99
CA LEU A 35 0.66 27.41 -9.96
C LEU A 35 1.75 27.31 -8.89
N ILE A 36 2.68 28.26 -8.83
CA ILE A 36 3.76 28.27 -7.84
C ILE A 36 3.19 28.24 -6.42
N ASN A 37 2.23 29.11 -6.11
CA ASN A 37 1.63 29.19 -4.78
C ASN A 37 0.93 27.88 -4.40
N MET A 38 0.07 27.37 -5.29
CA MET A 38 -0.66 26.12 -5.05
C MET A 38 0.29 24.93 -4.81
N TRP A 39 1.34 24.79 -5.62
CA TRP A 39 2.30 23.70 -5.46
C TRP A 39 3.14 23.85 -4.19
N SER A 40 3.49 25.09 -3.81
CA SER A 40 4.18 25.37 -2.55
C SER A 40 3.32 24.96 -1.35
N ASP A 41 2.04 25.35 -1.32
CA ASP A 41 1.13 25.02 -0.22
C ASP A 41 0.93 23.51 -0.09
N ILE A 42 0.73 22.80 -1.22
CA ILE A 42 0.59 21.35 -1.24
C ILE A 42 1.87 20.68 -0.72
N ALA A 43 3.04 21.10 -1.19
CA ALA A 43 4.32 20.53 -0.78
C ALA A 43 4.59 20.76 0.70
N GLN A 44 4.31 21.97 1.21
CA GLN A 44 4.46 22.30 2.63
C GLN A 44 3.57 21.41 3.49
N GLY A 45 2.28 21.25 3.14
CA GLY A 45 1.36 20.39 3.88
C GLY A 45 1.79 18.91 3.89
N MET A 46 2.39 18.41 2.81
CA MET A 46 2.95 17.05 2.78
C MET A 46 4.20 16.92 3.67
N ILE A 47 5.10 17.90 3.64
CA ILE A 47 6.31 17.91 4.47
C ILE A 47 5.96 17.98 5.96
N GLU A 48 4.96 18.79 6.33
CA GLU A 48 4.50 18.91 7.72
C GLU A 48 3.91 17.60 8.23
N LYS A 49 3.00 16.98 7.46
CA LYS A 49 2.46 15.66 7.80
C LYS A 49 3.55 14.61 7.96
N PHE A 50 4.54 14.59 7.06
CA PHE A 50 5.66 13.67 7.15
C PHE A 50 6.54 13.92 8.39
N LYS A 51 6.71 15.18 8.80
CA LYS A 51 7.40 15.53 10.05
C LYS A 51 6.60 15.14 11.29
N GLU A 52 5.29 15.31 11.27
CA GLU A 52 4.41 14.88 12.37
C GLU A 52 4.39 13.36 12.51
N GLU A 53 4.31 12.62 11.40
CA GLU A 53 4.42 11.17 11.39
C GLU A 53 5.79 10.71 11.91
N GLN A 54 6.88 11.34 11.46
CA GLN A 54 8.21 11.02 11.99
C GLN A 54 8.32 11.29 13.48
N LYS A 55 7.87 12.45 13.97
CA LYS A 55 7.85 12.74 15.41
C LYS A 55 7.00 11.74 16.19
N ALA A 56 5.81 11.38 15.69
CA ALA A 56 4.97 10.38 16.33
C ALA A 56 5.63 8.99 16.34
N THR A 57 6.38 8.62 15.31
CA THR A 57 7.15 7.38 15.29
C THR A 57 8.38 7.42 16.20
N GLU A 58 9.05 8.55 16.31
CA GLU A 58 10.19 8.76 17.21
C GLU A 58 9.74 8.80 18.67
N GLU A 59 8.62 9.44 19.00
CA GLU A 59 8.03 9.44 20.34
C GLU A 59 7.59 8.04 20.76
N LYS A 60 6.97 7.29 19.84
CA LYS A 60 6.63 5.87 20.08
C LYS A 60 7.88 5.04 20.25
N ALA A 61 8.89 5.21 19.40
CA ALA A 61 10.16 4.48 19.52
C ALA A 61 10.92 4.83 20.81
N ALA A 62 10.88 6.10 21.24
CA ALA A 62 11.48 6.56 22.49
C ALA A 62 10.72 6.03 23.71
N ALA A 63 9.38 6.00 23.66
CA ALA A 63 8.57 5.37 24.70
C ALA A 63 8.87 3.86 24.77
N THR A 64 8.91 3.16 23.63
CA THR A 64 9.27 1.74 23.58
C THR A 64 10.68 1.49 24.13
N LYS A 65 11.66 2.33 23.81
CA LYS A 65 13.02 2.23 24.37
C LYS A 65 13.04 2.44 25.88
N ARG A 66 12.32 3.44 26.41
CA ARG A 66 12.21 3.67 27.86
C ARG A 66 11.53 2.49 28.57
N PHE A 67 10.46 1.94 28.01
CA PHE A 67 9.82 0.74 28.56
C PHE A 67 10.76 -0.48 28.53
N MET A 68 11.58 -0.64 27.49
CA MET A 68 12.58 -1.72 27.43
C MET A 68 13.70 -1.55 28.46
N GLU A 69 14.18 -0.32 28.66
CA GLU A 69 15.22 0.01 29.65
C GLU A 69 14.71 -0.13 31.10
N GLU A 70 13.51 0.37 31.39
CA GLU A 70 12.93 0.38 32.75
C GLU A 70 12.57 -1.03 33.24
N HIS A 71 12.20 -1.92 32.32
CA HIS A 71 11.90 -3.31 32.66
C HIS A 71 13.10 -4.26 32.49
N ASN A 72 14.25 -3.77 32.02
CA ASN A 72 15.45 -4.57 31.75
C ASN A 72 15.16 -5.80 30.86
N ILE A 73 14.19 -5.64 29.95
CA ILE A 73 13.70 -6.68 29.04
C ILE A 73 14.50 -6.58 27.75
N THR A 74 15.19 -7.65 27.39
CA THR A 74 15.92 -7.73 26.11
C THR A 74 14.93 -7.69 24.95
N ALA A 75 15.29 -7.14 23.78
CA ALA A 75 14.38 -7.08 22.63
C ALA A 75 13.71 -8.43 22.29
N ASP A 76 14.43 -9.55 22.50
CA ASP A 76 13.91 -10.92 22.35
C ASP A 76 12.86 -11.31 23.41
N GLU A 77 13.04 -10.89 24.67
CA GLU A 77 12.08 -11.17 25.75
C GLU A 77 10.82 -10.32 25.58
N ALA A 78 10.94 -9.08 25.10
CA ALA A 78 9.80 -8.24 24.79
C ALA A 78 8.97 -8.85 23.65
N LEU A 79 9.63 -9.39 22.62
CA LEU A 79 8.98 -10.12 21.54
C LEU A 79 8.31 -11.40 22.04
N GLN A 80 8.95 -12.18 22.92
CA GLN A 80 8.34 -13.37 23.50
C GLN A 80 7.15 -13.05 24.40
N ILE A 81 7.21 -12.00 25.21
CA ILE A 81 6.08 -11.56 26.03
C ILE A 81 4.93 -11.08 25.13
N PHE A 82 5.23 -10.35 24.06
CA PHE A 82 4.22 -9.90 23.12
C PHE A 82 3.59 -11.06 22.34
N GLU A 83 4.38 -12.05 21.89
CA GLU A 83 3.88 -13.28 21.27
C GLU A 83 3.10 -14.17 22.23
N ASN A 84 3.47 -14.21 23.51
CA ASN A 84 2.74 -14.97 24.53
C ASN A 84 1.43 -14.28 24.95
N LEU A 85 1.39 -12.95 25.02
CA LEU A 85 0.17 -12.20 25.38
C LEU A 85 -0.81 -12.07 24.21
N PHE A 86 -0.30 -11.81 23.00
CA PHE A 86 -1.14 -11.55 21.83
C PHE A 86 -1.26 -12.75 20.88
N GLY A 87 -0.67 -13.89 21.25
CA GLY A 87 -0.52 -15.05 20.38
C GLY A 87 0.55 -14.81 19.30
N PRO A 88 1.00 -15.86 18.59
CA PRO A 88 1.91 -15.69 17.47
C PRO A 88 1.29 -14.67 16.52
N SER A 89 2.07 -13.63 16.19
CA SER A 89 1.69 -12.66 15.18
C SER A 89 1.45 -13.40 13.88
N THR A 90 0.20 -13.78 13.64
CA THR A 90 -0.26 -14.02 12.29
C THR A 90 -0.25 -12.63 11.68
N LYS A 91 0.91 -12.21 11.17
CA LYS A 91 0.96 -11.35 10.00
C LYS A 91 0.07 -12.08 9.01
N SER A 92 -1.23 -11.73 9.01
CA SER A 92 -2.17 -12.24 8.05
C SER A 92 -1.53 -11.85 6.73
N LYS A 93 -1.01 -12.84 6.00
CA LYS A 93 -0.72 -12.66 4.58
C LYS A 93 -1.93 -11.93 4.06
N SER A 94 -1.69 -10.70 3.61
CA SER A 94 -2.66 -9.81 2.97
C SER A 94 -3.82 -10.66 2.42
N THR A 95 -5.01 -10.48 2.99
CA THR A 95 -6.25 -11.10 2.50
C THR A 95 -6.53 -10.51 1.13
N PHE A 96 -5.71 -10.90 0.15
CA PHE A 96 -5.82 -10.54 -1.24
C PHE A 96 -6.97 -11.36 -1.81
N GLY A 97 -8.19 -10.92 -1.47
CA GLY A 97 -9.45 -11.56 -1.83
C GLY A 97 -9.58 -12.97 -1.27
N LYS A 98 -10.52 -13.21 -0.36
CA LYS A 98 -10.93 -14.60 -0.07
C LYS A 98 -11.24 -15.30 -1.39
N VAL A 99 -10.56 -16.42 -1.65
CA VAL A 99 -10.85 -17.24 -2.83
C VAL A 99 -12.28 -17.73 -2.69
N LYS A 100 -13.13 -17.38 -3.65
CA LYS A 100 -14.56 -17.71 -3.62
C LYS A 100 -14.82 -19.07 -4.26
N TYR A 101 -14.13 -19.39 -5.36
CA TYR A 101 -14.34 -20.63 -6.11
C TYR A 101 -13.03 -21.39 -6.31
N ARG A 102 -13.08 -22.73 -6.29
CA ARG A 102 -11.95 -23.61 -6.65
C ARG A 102 -12.43 -24.81 -7.45
N ILE A 103 -11.73 -25.12 -8.52
CA ILE A 103 -11.93 -26.31 -9.33
C ILE A 103 -10.60 -27.01 -9.59
N GLU A 104 -10.62 -28.34 -9.69
CA GLU A 104 -9.47 -29.12 -10.13
C GLU A 104 -9.68 -29.55 -11.58
N VAL A 105 -8.76 -29.14 -12.46
CA VAL A 105 -8.74 -29.53 -13.87
C VAL A 105 -7.33 -30.05 -14.17
N ASP A 106 -7.22 -31.25 -14.74
CA ASP A 106 -5.94 -31.88 -15.09
C ASP A 106 -4.92 -31.97 -13.94
N GLY A 107 -5.41 -32.25 -12.72
CA GLY A 107 -4.59 -32.35 -11.51
C GLY A 107 -4.05 -31.00 -10.98
N LYS A 108 -4.51 -29.87 -11.53
CA LYS A 108 -4.16 -28.52 -11.07
C LYS A 108 -5.37 -27.84 -10.44
N SER A 109 -5.21 -27.37 -9.20
CA SER A 109 -6.22 -26.60 -8.49
C SER A 109 -6.24 -25.14 -8.99
N ILE A 110 -7.29 -24.76 -9.70
CA ILE A 110 -7.52 -23.39 -10.17
C ILE A 110 -8.45 -22.70 -9.18
N THR A 111 -7.99 -21.59 -8.61
CA THR A 111 -8.73 -20.78 -7.62
C THR A 111 -9.11 -19.42 -8.19
N TRP A 112 -10.34 -18.96 -7.93
CA TRP A 112 -10.83 -17.65 -8.35
C TRP A 112 -11.50 -16.91 -7.20
N THR A 113 -11.16 -15.62 -7.03
CA THR A 113 -11.71 -14.75 -5.97
C THR A 113 -13.11 -14.19 -6.31
N GLY A 114 -13.63 -14.47 -7.51
CA GLY A 114 -14.90 -13.90 -7.99
C GLY A 114 -14.80 -12.45 -8.47
N LYS A 115 -13.62 -11.81 -8.38
CA LYS A 115 -13.36 -10.45 -8.83
C LYS A 115 -12.38 -10.45 -10.00
N GLY A 116 -12.67 -9.69 -11.06
CA GLY A 116 -11.84 -9.59 -12.26
C GLY A 116 -12.15 -10.65 -13.33
N ARG A 117 -11.21 -10.86 -14.26
CA ARG A 117 -11.40 -11.78 -15.39
C ARG A 117 -11.61 -13.22 -14.91
N ARG A 118 -12.72 -13.83 -15.31
CA ARG A 118 -13.05 -15.23 -14.99
C ARG A 118 -12.04 -16.18 -15.69
N PRO A 119 -11.37 -17.10 -14.96
CA PRO A 119 -10.45 -18.07 -15.54
C PRO A 119 -11.17 -19.00 -16.53
N ALA A 120 -10.46 -19.54 -17.53
CA ALA A 120 -11.02 -20.42 -18.56
C ALA A 120 -11.78 -21.62 -17.98
N ALA A 121 -11.29 -22.19 -16.87
CA ALA A 121 -11.93 -23.30 -16.17
C ALA A 121 -13.33 -22.97 -15.62
N PHE A 122 -13.64 -21.68 -15.41
CA PHE A 122 -14.97 -21.21 -15.00
C PHE A 122 -15.72 -20.50 -16.14
N ALA A 123 -15.07 -20.22 -17.27
CA ALA A 123 -15.60 -19.31 -18.30
C ALA A 123 -16.85 -19.85 -19.00
N GLU A 124 -16.96 -21.17 -19.15
CA GLU A 124 -18.10 -21.85 -19.79
C GLU A 124 -19.20 -22.22 -18.77
N MET A 125 -18.99 -21.98 -17.47
CA MET A 125 -19.98 -22.30 -16.44
C MET A 125 -20.98 -21.17 -16.25
N SER A 126 -22.25 -21.57 -16.11
CA SER A 126 -23.33 -20.69 -15.65
C SER A 126 -23.14 -20.30 -14.19
N ASP A 127 -23.77 -19.20 -13.76
CA ASP A 127 -23.62 -18.70 -12.38
C ASP A 127 -24.14 -19.70 -11.32
N ASP A 128 -25.07 -20.58 -11.70
CA ASP A 128 -25.56 -21.66 -10.82
C ASP A 128 -24.58 -22.83 -10.71
N GLU A 129 -23.84 -23.14 -11.77
CA GLU A 129 -22.77 -24.13 -11.73
C GLU A 129 -21.56 -23.64 -10.93
N LEU A 130 -21.30 -22.33 -10.94
CA LEU A 130 -20.24 -21.74 -10.12
C LEU A 130 -20.47 -21.92 -8.62
N LYS A 131 -21.72 -21.84 -8.14
CA LYS A 131 -22.05 -22.06 -6.71
C LYS A 131 -21.60 -23.43 -6.21
N LYS A 132 -21.55 -24.44 -7.09
CA LYS A 132 -21.11 -25.79 -6.74
C LYS A 132 -19.62 -25.86 -6.35
N TYR A 133 -18.82 -24.91 -6.86
CA TYR A 133 -17.38 -24.83 -6.63
C TYR A 133 -17.01 -23.75 -5.61
N GLU A 134 -18.00 -23.19 -4.91
CA GLU A 134 -17.81 -22.17 -3.89
C GLU A 134 -17.20 -22.78 -2.62
N ILE A 135 -16.10 -22.21 -2.13
CA ILE A 135 -15.43 -22.61 -0.87
C ILE A 135 -15.51 -21.46 0.15
N SER A 136 -16.64 -20.74 0.19
CA SER A 136 -16.84 -19.69 1.21
C SER A 136 -16.93 -20.27 2.61
#